data_AF-A0A7S2AES0-F1
#
_entry.id   AF-A0A7S2AES0-F1
#
_cell.length_a   1.000
_cell.length_b   1.000
_cell.length_c   1.000
_cell.angle_alpha   90.00
_cell.angle_beta   90.00
_cell.angle_gamma   90.00
#
_symmetry.space_group_name_H-M   'P 1'
#
loop_
_entity.id
_entity.type
_entity.pdbx_description
1 polymer ?
#
loop_
_entity_poly.entity_id
_entity_poly.type
_entity_poly.pdbx_seq_one_letter_code
_entity_poly.pdbx_strand_id
1 'polypeptide(L)'
;RRTAEEMPPQVQLALGVFTKPLEQPYRRVARRTWMTQRGVCPLQHGQQVGCSVYTTFVIGARGNGRLRGSVQKRLNLEIAGDPRQEEGMLVLNVTENVNDGKTFVYFRTIMEDYPWVTHVAKCDIDTYPALHKLIHRVNQQSLCEGSP
;
A
#
# COMPACT_ATOMS: atom_id res chain seq x y z
N ARG A 1 -2.42 31.55 -8.41
CA ARG A 1 -1.86 30.23 -8.01
C ARG A 1 -2.56 29.82 -6.72
N ARG A 2 -3.44 28.82 -6.72
CA ARG A 2 -4.04 28.31 -5.47
C ARG A 2 -2.92 27.65 -4.66
N THR A 3 -2.77 28.03 -3.40
CA THR A 3 -1.92 27.31 -2.45
C THR A 3 -2.34 25.84 -2.44
N ALA A 4 -1.38 24.91 -2.56
CA ALA A 4 -1.68 23.49 -2.51
C ALA A 4 -2.28 23.18 -1.13
N GLU A 5 -3.55 22.77 -1.12
CA GLU A 5 -4.29 22.44 0.10
C GLU A 5 -3.64 21.26 0.81
N GLU A 6 -3.40 21.40 2.12
CA GLU A 6 -2.80 20.34 2.93
C GLU A 6 -3.81 19.24 3.23
N MET A 7 -3.36 17.98 3.24
CA MET A 7 -4.24 16.87 3.61
C MET A 7 -4.56 16.93 5.12
N PRO A 8 -5.82 16.70 5.52
CA PRO A 8 -6.23 16.64 6.92
C PRO A 8 -5.41 15.61 7.73
N PRO A 9 -4.73 16.01 8.82
CA PRO A 9 -3.88 15.10 9.60
C PRO A 9 -4.69 14.09 10.44
N GLN A 10 -5.99 14.31 10.64
CA GLN A 10 -6.86 13.38 11.39
C GLN A 10 -7.11 12.07 10.62
N VAL A 11 -6.98 12.10 9.30
CA VAL A 11 -7.08 10.90 8.46
C VAL A 11 -5.69 10.30 8.29
N GLN A 12 -5.55 9.06 8.73
CA GLN A 12 -4.33 8.26 8.61
C GLN A 12 -4.69 7.03 7.75
N LEU A 13 -4.60 7.19 6.43
CA LEU A 13 -5.00 6.17 5.45
C LEU A 13 -3.83 5.26 5.10
N ALA A 14 -3.92 3.96 5.40
CA ALA A 14 -3.03 2.96 4.82
C ALA A 14 -3.55 2.50 3.45
N LEU A 15 -2.81 2.81 2.38
CA LEU A 15 -3.15 2.51 1.00
C LEU A 15 -2.24 1.42 0.42
N GLY A 16 -2.79 0.23 0.27
CA GLY A 16 -2.11 -0.93 -0.28
C GLY A 16 -2.27 -0.98 -1.79
N VAL A 17 -1.16 -0.88 -2.53
CA VAL A 17 -1.12 -0.94 -3.99
C VAL A 17 -0.81 -2.36 -4.42
N PHE A 18 -1.82 -3.05 -4.89
CA PHE A 18 -1.74 -4.46 -5.22
C PHE A 18 -1.02 -4.63 -6.56
N THR A 19 0.03 -5.43 -6.56
CA THR A 19 0.92 -5.62 -7.71
C THR A 19 1.43 -7.07 -7.74
N LYS A 20 2.20 -7.41 -8.77
CA LYS A 20 2.91 -8.69 -8.95
C LYS A 20 4.42 -8.48 -8.97
N PRO A 21 5.23 -9.52 -8.70
CA PRO A 21 6.69 -9.40 -8.73
C PRO A 21 7.24 -8.75 -10.01
N LEU A 22 6.71 -9.13 -11.17
CA LEU A 22 7.16 -8.67 -12.50
C LEU A 22 6.72 -7.25 -12.88
N GLU A 23 5.85 -6.61 -12.10
CA GLU A 23 5.30 -5.28 -12.41
C GLU A 23 6.17 -4.12 -11.86
N GLN A 24 7.47 -4.37 -11.69
CA GLN A 24 8.43 -3.35 -11.22
C GLN A 24 8.38 -2.04 -12.04
N PRO A 25 8.21 -2.05 -13.38
CA PRO A 25 8.07 -0.80 -14.14
C PRO A 25 6.90 0.07 -13.67
N TYR A 26 5.74 -0.53 -13.37
CA TYR A 26 4.57 0.21 -12.89
C TYR A 26 4.77 0.75 -11.47
N ARG A 27 5.39 -0.05 -10.58
CA ARG A 27 5.76 0.44 -9.24
C ARG A 27 6.68 1.65 -9.32
N ARG A 28 7.65 1.66 -10.24
CA ARG A 28 8.52 2.82 -10.47
C ARG A 28 7.74 4.05 -10.93
N VAL A 29 6.74 3.89 -11.80
CA VAL A 29 5.87 5.01 -12.21
C VAL A 29 5.09 5.54 -11.02
N ALA A 30 4.42 4.67 -10.26
CA ALA A 30 3.67 5.07 -9.07
C ALA A 30 4.55 5.85 -8.07
N ARG A 31 5.75 5.32 -7.75
CA ARG A 31 6.72 5.99 -6.86
C ARG A 31 7.16 7.36 -7.33
N ARG A 32 7.29 7.58 -8.63
CA ARG A 32 7.79 8.84 -9.22
C ARG A 32 6.68 9.86 -9.53
N THR A 33 5.42 9.47 -9.34
CA THR A 33 4.26 10.29 -9.71
C THR A 33 3.36 10.52 -8.51
N TRP A 34 2.23 9.83 -8.43
CA TRP A 34 1.21 10.13 -7.43
C TRP A 34 1.68 9.85 -5.99
N MET A 35 2.65 8.96 -5.78
CA MET A 35 3.21 8.70 -4.46
C MET A 35 4.17 9.80 -3.96
N THR A 36 4.61 10.73 -4.82
CA THR A 36 5.43 11.88 -4.39
C THR A 36 4.59 13.10 -4.02
N GLN A 37 3.26 12.96 -3.96
CA GLN A 37 2.37 14.04 -3.53
C GLN A 37 2.65 14.40 -2.06
N ARG A 38 2.51 15.68 -1.72
CA ARG A 38 2.65 16.16 -0.34
C ARG A 38 1.62 15.46 0.56
N GLY A 39 2.05 14.96 1.71
CA GLY A 39 1.21 14.21 2.64
C GLY A 39 1.10 12.71 2.35
N VAL A 40 1.81 12.21 1.33
CA VAL A 40 1.96 10.79 1.02
C VAL A 40 3.32 10.30 1.49
N CYS A 41 3.35 9.27 2.31
CA CYS A 41 4.55 8.75 2.95
C CYS A 41 4.62 7.22 2.83
N PRO A 42 5.81 6.62 2.92
CA PRO A 42 5.93 5.16 2.93
C PRO A 42 5.41 4.57 4.24
N LEU A 43 4.58 3.52 4.15
CA LEU A 43 3.98 2.89 5.34
C LEU A 43 5.04 2.25 6.25
N GLN A 44 6.12 1.69 5.68
CA GLN A 44 7.15 0.99 6.45
C GLN A 44 7.94 1.89 7.40
N HIS A 45 7.86 3.22 7.23
CA HIS A 45 8.50 4.19 8.13
C HIS A 45 7.60 4.57 9.32
N GLY A 46 6.41 3.98 9.42
CA GLY A 46 5.45 4.29 10.48
C GLY A 46 4.83 5.68 10.34
N GLN A 47 4.16 6.11 11.42
CA GLN A 47 3.47 7.39 11.48
C GLN A 47 4.47 8.55 11.41
N GLN A 48 4.20 9.53 10.54
CA GLN A 48 5.09 10.65 10.27
C GLN A 48 4.33 11.97 10.31
N VAL A 49 4.99 13.03 10.79
CA VAL A 49 4.39 14.37 10.86
C VAL A 49 4.16 14.92 9.45
N GLY A 50 2.96 15.44 9.21
CA GLY A 50 2.57 16.00 7.92
C GLY A 50 2.14 14.97 6.87
N CYS A 51 1.97 13.70 7.26
CA CYS A 51 1.48 12.62 6.40
C CYS A 51 0.02 12.24 6.76
N SER A 52 -0.80 12.03 5.73
CA SER A 52 -2.17 11.53 5.86
C SER A 52 -2.39 10.23 5.08
N VAL A 53 -1.56 9.95 4.08
CA VAL A 53 -1.63 8.72 3.27
C VAL A 53 -0.32 7.96 3.38
N TYR A 54 -0.41 6.68 3.71
CA TYR A 54 0.71 5.79 3.89
C TYR A 54 0.64 4.67 2.89
N THR A 55 1.60 4.63 1.97
CA THR A 55 1.56 3.72 0.82
C THR A 55 2.48 2.54 1.00
N THR A 56 2.03 1.38 0.53
CA THR A 56 2.86 0.18 0.39
C THR A 56 2.43 -0.59 -0.85
N PHE A 57 3.37 -1.23 -1.54
CA PHE A 57 3.08 -2.21 -2.57
C PHE A 57 2.82 -3.57 -1.93
N VAL A 58 1.81 -4.30 -2.39
CA VAL A 58 1.35 -5.54 -1.75
C VAL A 58 1.49 -6.71 -2.73
N ILE A 59 2.26 -7.71 -2.32
CA ILE A 59 2.43 -8.98 -3.02
C ILE A 59 2.23 -10.16 -2.05
N GLY A 60 1.77 -11.29 -2.56
CA GLY A 60 1.73 -12.57 -1.88
C GLY A 60 2.98 -13.41 -2.19
N ALA A 61 3.42 -14.21 -1.21
CA ALA A 61 4.52 -15.16 -1.37
C ALA A 61 4.37 -16.39 -0.46
N ARG A 62 3.20 -17.06 -0.44
CA ARG A 62 3.00 -18.31 0.33
C ARG A 62 3.93 -19.43 -0.17
N GLY A 63 4.56 -20.11 0.78
CA GLY A 63 5.42 -21.27 0.50
C GLY A 63 6.92 -20.96 0.32
N ASN A 64 7.34 -19.70 0.45
CA ASN A 64 8.77 -19.33 0.49
C ASN A 64 9.40 -19.48 1.90
N GLY A 65 8.95 -20.47 2.67
CA GLY A 65 9.78 -21.03 3.72
C GLY A 65 11.00 -21.68 3.06
N ARG A 66 12.20 -21.43 3.60
CA ARG A 66 13.50 -22.00 3.17
C ARG A 66 13.36 -23.14 2.16
N LEU A 67 13.77 -22.88 0.92
CA LEU A 67 13.82 -23.84 -0.17
C LEU A 67 14.57 -25.12 0.24
N ARG A 68 13.83 -26.10 0.74
CA ARG A 68 14.23 -27.51 0.82
C ARG A 68 13.29 -28.25 -0.11
N GLY A 69 13.73 -28.47 -1.34
CA GLY A 69 12.96 -29.23 -2.33
C GLY A 69 13.32 -28.82 -3.75
N SER A 70 14.12 -29.66 -4.38
CA SER A 70 14.82 -29.48 -5.66
C SER A 70 13.93 -29.49 -6.90
N VAL A 71 12.70 -28.97 -6.81
CA VAL A 71 11.80 -28.74 -7.95
C VAL A 71 11.09 -27.42 -7.71
N GLN A 72 11.89 -26.39 -7.47
CA GLN A 72 11.43 -25.01 -7.44
C GLN A 72 10.79 -24.75 -8.79
N LYS A 73 9.46 -24.59 -8.78
CA LYS A 73 8.77 -23.80 -9.77
C LYS A 73 9.47 -22.43 -9.72
N ARG A 74 10.49 -22.30 -10.58
CA ARG A 74 11.28 -21.11 -10.93
C ARG A 74 10.32 -20.02 -11.39
N LEU A 75 9.51 -19.52 -10.46
CA LEU A 75 8.49 -18.53 -10.75
C LEU A 75 9.19 -17.18 -10.82
N ASN A 76 9.92 -16.93 -11.91
CA ASN A 76 10.33 -15.63 -12.43
C ASN A 76 10.97 -14.61 -11.44
N LEU A 77 11.43 -15.04 -10.26
CA LEU A 77 12.09 -14.20 -9.25
C LEU A 77 13.54 -13.89 -9.61
N GLU A 78 14.21 -14.76 -10.37
CA GLU A 78 15.58 -14.50 -10.86
C GLU A 78 15.63 -13.40 -11.94
N ILE A 79 14.53 -13.15 -12.66
CA ILE A 79 14.48 -12.15 -13.76
C ILE A 79 14.16 -10.74 -13.24
N ALA A 80 13.47 -10.61 -12.11
CA ALA A 80 12.99 -9.32 -11.58
C ALA A 80 13.70 -8.83 -10.31
N GLY A 81 14.64 -9.61 -9.74
CA GLY A 81 15.19 -9.37 -8.41
C GLY A 81 14.22 -9.78 -7.30
N ASP A 82 14.72 -9.91 -6.06
CA ASP A 82 13.87 -10.24 -4.92
C ASP A 82 13.02 -9.02 -4.53
N PRO A 83 11.69 -9.02 -4.77
CA PRO A 83 10.83 -7.89 -4.44
C PRO A 83 10.76 -7.63 -2.94
N ARG A 84 11.20 -8.56 -2.06
CA ARG A 84 11.33 -8.30 -0.62
C ARG A 84 12.42 -7.27 -0.29
N GLN A 85 13.35 -7.05 -1.22
CA GLN A 85 14.45 -6.10 -1.04
C GLN A 85 14.09 -4.71 -1.58
N GLU A 86 12.96 -4.58 -2.27
CA GLU A 86 12.51 -3.30 -2.81
C GLU A 86 11.80 -2.49 -1.70
N GLU A 87 12.14 -1.20 -1.57
CA GLU A 87 11.56 -0.33 -0.55
C GLU A 87 10.04 -0.17 -0.73
N GLY A 88 9.30 -0.15 0.38
CA GLY A 88 7.84 0.04 0.36
C GLY A 88 7.07 -1.18 -0.10
N MET A 89 7.61 -2.37 0.13
CA MET A 89 6.95 -3.64 -0.18
C MET A 89 6.43 -4.29 1.10
N LEU A 90 5.19 -4.75 1.05
CA LEU A 90 4.54 -5.60 2.04
C LEU A 90 4.32 -6.98 1.40
N VAL A 91 5.05 -7.97 1.90
CA VAL A 91 5.01 -9.33 1.38
C VAL A 91 4.18 -10.20 2.32
N LEU A 92 2.99 -10.56 1.86
CA LEU A 92 2.02 -11.34 2.62
C LEU A 92 2.28 -12.83 2.46
N ASN A 93 2.08 -13.60 3.55
CA ASN A 93 2.15 -15.06 3.50
C ASN A 93 0.88 -15.69 2.90
N VAL A 94 0.54 -15.27 1.68
CA VAL A 94 -0.61 -15.74 0.89
C VAL A 94 -0.14 -16.04 -0.53
N THR A 95 -0.77 -17.01 -1.21
CA THR A 95 -0.39 -17.33 -2.59
C THR A 95 -0.68 -16.12 -3.46
N GLU A 96 0.27 -15.71 -4.31
CA GLU A 96 0.01 -14.62 -5.25
C GLU A 96 -0.96 -15.10 -6.33
N ASN A 97 -2.22 -14.66 -6.20
CA ASN A 97 -3.26 -14.78 -7.21
C ASN A 97 -4.40 -13.81 -6.88
N VAL A 98 -5.45 -13.83 -7.70
CA VAL A 98 -6.61 -12.94 -7.57
C VAL A 98 -7.67 -13.50 -6.61
N ASN A 99 -7.61 -14.79 -6.26
CA ASN A 99 -8.73 -15.52 -5.65
C ASN A 99 -8.51 -15.94 -4.18
N ASP A 100 -7.27 -15.98 -3.69
CA ASP A 100 -6.93 -16.57 -2.38
C ASP A 100 -6.95 -15.54 -1.24
N GLY A 101 -7.72 -14.46 -1.39
CA GLY A 101 -7.97 -13.54 -0.28
C GLY A 101 -6.80 -12.63 0.10
N LYS A 102 -5.94 -12.24 -0.86
CA LYS A 102 -4.84 -11.27 -0.61
C LYS A 102 -5.34 -9.97 0.05
N THR A 103 -6.52 -9.49 -0.35
CA THR A 103 -7.18 -8.33 0.28
C THR A 103 -7.50 -8.55 1.75
N PHE A 104 -8.01 -9.73 2.11
CA PHE A 104 -8.34 -10.05 3.49
C PHE A 104 -7.08 -10.11 4.36
N VAL A 105 -6.04 -10.81 3.88
CA VAL A 105 -4.75 -10.89 4.60
C VAL A 105 -4.13 -9.50 4.73
N TYR A 106 -4.16 -8.68 3.68
CA TYR A 106 -3.69 -7.30 3.72
C TYR A 106 -4.41 -6.48 4.81
N PHE A 107 -5.75 -6.44 4.81
CA PHE A 107 -6.49 -5.66 5.79
C PHE A 107 -6.21 -6.13 7.21
N ARG A 108 -6.17 -7.44 7.44
CA ARG A 108 -5.80 -8.00 8.73
C ARG A 108 -4.41 -7.54 9.18
N THR A 109 -3.39 -7.69 8.32
CA THR A 109 -2.02 -7.27 8.62
C THR A 109 -1.95 -5.78 8.95
N ILE A 110 -2.64 -4.92 8.20
CA ILE A 110 -2.63 -3.48 8.48
C ILE A 110 -3.26 -3.16 9.84
N MET A 111 -4.39 -3.78 10.16
CA MET A 111 -5.09 -3.53 11.43
C MET A 111 -4.31 -4.06 12.64
N GLU A 112 -3.57 -5.18 12.48
CA GLU A 112 -2.77 -5.76 13.56
C GLU A 112 -1.44 -5.00 13.77
N ASP A 113 -0.75 -4.63 12.70
CA ASP A 113 0.63 -4.09 12.77
C ASP A 113 0.70 -2.56 12.84
N TYR A 114 -0.36 -1.85 12.40
CA TYR A 114 -0.38 -0.38 12.31
C TYR A 114 -1.59 0.22 13.05
N PRO A 115 -1.66 0.13 14.39
CA PRO A 115 -2.84 0.52 15.17
C PRO A 115 -3.16 2.02 15.15
N TRP A 116 -2.26 2.88 14.65
CA TRP A 116 -2.46 4.32 14.48
C TRP A 116 -3.20 4.68 13.18
N VAL A 117 -3.35 3.72 12.26
CA VAL A 117 -4.09 3.90 11.00
C VAL A 117 -5.58 4.01 11.32
N THR A 118 -6.24 5.04 10.78
CA THR A 118 -7.68 5.23 10.97
C THR A 118 -8.51 4.64 9.84
N HIS A 119 -7.92 4.50 8.64
CA HIS A 119 -8.61 3.99 7.46
C HIS A 119 -7.68 3.06 6.67
N VAL A 120 -8.24 2.00 6.08
CA VAL A 120 -7.49 1.09 5.23
C VAL A 120 -8.13 1.04 3.85
N ALA A 121 -7.33 1.20 2.80
CA ALA A 121 -7.78 1.10 1.43
C ALA A 121 -6.86 0.21 0.60
N LYS A 122 -7.45 -0.32 -0.47
CA LYS A 122 -6.78 -1.10 -1.51
C LYS A 122 -6.86 -0.32 -2.82
N CYS A 123 -5.79 -0.35 -3.59
CA CYS A 123 -5.70 0.24 -4.92
C CYS A 123 -4.96 -0.73 -5.85
N ASP A 124 -5.36 -0.79 -7.12
CA ASP A 124 -4.66 -1.59 -8.12
C ASP A 124 -3.50 -0.79 -8.72
N ILE A 125 -2.44 -1.46 -9.16
CA ILE A 125 -1.19 -0.83 -9.63
C ILE A 125 -1.37 0.07 -10.87
N ASP A 126 -2.44 -0.14 -11.62
CA ASP A 126 -2.83 0.58 -12.83
C ASP A 126 -3.74 1.80 -12.56
N THR A 127 -3.90 2.18 -11.29
CA THR A 127 -4.72 3.32 -10.87
C THR A 127 -3.89 4.57 -10.56
N TYR A 128 -4.45 5.76 -10.84
CA TYR A 128 -3.90 7.07 -10.43
C TYR A 128 -4.89 7.79 -9.49
N PRO A 129 -4.75 7.64 -8.16
CA PRO A 129 -5.72 8.18 -7.21
C PRO A 129 -5.57 9.70 -7.01
N ALA A 130 -6.69 10.42 -7.02
CA ALA A 130 -6.75 11.84 -6.66
C ALA A 130 -6.75 12.02 -5.12
N LEU A 131 -5.61 11.72 -4.49
CA LEU A 131 -5.49 11.56 -3.03
C LEU A 131 -5.97 12.77 -2.23
N HIS A 132 -5.60 14.00 -2.60
CA HIS A 132 -6.09 15.19 -1.87
C HIS A 132 -7.62 15.23 -1.81
N LYS A 133 -8.30 15.04 -2.95
CA LYS A 133 -9.77 15.03 -2.99
C LYS A 133 -10.36 13.90 -2.16
N LEU A 134 -9.73 12.72 -2.18
CA LEU A 134 -10.16 11.57 -1.39
C LEU A 134 -10.08 11.87 0.11
N ILE A 135 -8.94 12.35 0.60
CA ILE A 135 -8.72 12.59 2.03
C ILE A 135 -9.62 13.71 2.56
N HIS A 136 -9.81 14.79 1.81
CA HIS A 136 -10.75 15.84 2.21
C HIS A 136 -12.19 15.32 2.34
N ARG A 137 -12.63 14.44 1.43
CA ARG A 137 -13.98 13.85 1.50
C ARG A 137 -14.15 12.90 2.69
N VAL A 138 -13.15 12.05 2.94
CA VAL A 138 -13.14 11.15 4.11
C VAL A 138 -13.21 11.96 5.40
N ASN A 139 -12.40 13.02 5.50
CA ASN A 139 -12.40 13.91 6.66
C ASN A 139 -13.76 14.62 6.85
N GLN A 140 -14.36 15.13 5.78
CA GLN A 140 -15.69 15.77 5.85
C GLN A 140 -16.76 14.80 6.36
N GLN A 141 -16.74 13.55 5.92
CA GLN A 141 -17.70 12.54 6.37
C GLN A 141 -17.55 12.26 7.87
N SER A 142 -16.32 12.17 8.38
CA SER A 142 -16.07 11.99 9.82
C SER A 142 -16.54 13.17 10.69
N LEU A 143 -16.64 14.38 10.12
CA LEU A 143 -17.15 15.55 10.84
C LEU A 143 -18.68 15.57 10.92
N CYS A 144 -19.37 14.96 9.94
CA CYS A 144 -20.83 14.86 9.95
C CYS A 144 -21.35 13.89 11.01
N GLU A 145 -20.58 12.85 11.36
CA GLU A 145 -20.96 11.86 12.39
C GLU A 145 -20.81 12.40 13.83
N GLY A 146 -20.13 13.54 14.00
CA GLY A 146 -19.93 14.21 15.30
C GLY A 146 -20.83 15.42 15.56
N SER A 147 -21.80 15.70 14.69
CA SER A 147 -22.78 16.79 14.89
C SER A 147 -24.00 16.23 15.64
N PRO A 148 -24.37 16.77 16.82
CA PRO A 148 -25.52 16.30 17.60
C PRO A 148 -26.86 16.52 16.88
#